data_AF-A0A841HES6-F1
#
_entry.id   AF-A0A841HES6-F1
#
_cell.length_a   1.000
_cell.length_b   1.000
_cell.length_c   1.000
_cell.angle_alpha   90.00
_cell.angle_beta   90.00
_cell.angle_gamma   90.00
#
_symmetry.space_group_name_H-M   'P 1'
#
loop_
_entity.id
_entity.type
_entity.pdbx_description
1 polymer ?
#
loop_
_entity_poly.entity_id
_entity_poly.type
_entity_poly.pdbx_seq_one_letter_code
_entity_poly.pdbx_strand_id
1 'polypeptide(L)'
;MGTTHAAGVDPLVNRAVEQGVPAHLLREIDLVVFPRRTDGDRYVGEVVEFVDDAGPTTTAVETDATTVHVRRIATRGPAAADEELHSSGEYAVRDAEDVRFFDAVAARTDRAPAAVRREFARKRRYVRALDRAGVTDFEALFERVAARRRTASSVEPDGGGPA
;
A
#
# COMPACT_ATOMS: atom_id res chain seq x y z
N MET A 1 2.62 11.05 -6.59
CA MET A 1 1.50 10.94 -5.62
C MET A 1 0.46 11.98 -5.98
N GLY A 2 -0.82 11.60 -6.02
CA GLY A 2 -1.93 12.51 -6.33
C GLY A 2 -3.20 12.06 -5.61
N THR A 3 -4.24 12.90 -5.62
CA THR A 3 -5.55 12.59 -5.06
C THR A 3 -6.61 12.72 -6.14
N THR A 4 -7.58 11.82 -6.14
CA THR A 4 -8.74 11.88 -7.03
C THR A 4 -10.00 11.52 -6.25
N HIS A 5 -11.14 12.07 -6.65
CA HIS A 5 -12.39 11.91 -5.94
C HIS A 5 -13.07 10.59 -6.32
N ALA A 6 -12.68 9.44 -5.77
CA ALA A 6 -13.35 8.17 -6.06
C ALA A 6 -13.79 7.48 -4.76
N ALA A 7 -15.05 7.01 -4.72
CA ALA A 7 -15.63 6.34 -3.56
C ALA A 7 -15.16 4.88 -3.40
N GLY A 8 -14.52 4.33 -4.44
CA GLY A 8 -14.04 2.96 -4.52
C GLY A 8 -13.41 2.69 -5.87
N VAL A 9 -13.12 1.42 -6.13
CA VAL A 9 -12.44 0.95 -7.34
C VAL A 9 -13.24 1.23 -8.61
N ASP A 10 -14.51 0.81 -8.69
CA ASP A 10 -15.32 0.96 -9.90
C ASP A 10 -15.50 2.43 -10.30
N PRO A 11 -15.87 3.35 -9.39
CA PRO A 11 -15.93 4.78 -9.73
C PRO A 11 -14.59 5.40 -10.14
N LEU A 12 -13.46 4.85 -9.65
CA LEU A 12 -12.13 5.30 -10.06
C LEU A 12 -11.85 4.91 -11.51
N VAL A 13 -12.05 3.63 -11.83
CA VAL A 13 -11.82 3.08 -13.17
C VAL A 13 -12.71 3.79 -14.20
N ASN A 14 -14.01 3.92 -13.91
CA ASN A 14 -14.96 4.59 -14.80
C ASN A 14 -14.55 6.04 -15.05
N ARG A 15 -14.19 6.79 -14.00
CA ARG A 15 -13.74 8.18 -14.18
C ARG A 15 -12.48 8.27 -15.03
N ALA A 16 -11.52 7.37 -14.84
CA ALA A 16 -10.29 7.39 -15.63
C ALA A 16 -10.61 7.25 -17.12
N VAL A 17 -11.48 6.29 -17.47
CA VAL A 17 -11.94 6.07 -18.85
C VAL A 17 -12.72 7.28 -19.38
N GLU A 18 -13.65 7.83 -18.60
CA GLU A 18 -14.43 9.04 -18.96
C GLU A 18 -13.52 10.26 -19.21
N GLN A 19 -12.39 10.35 -18.51
CA GLN A 19 -11.38 11.40 -18.72
C GLN A 19 -10.40 11.09 -19.85
N GLY A 20 -10.65 10.04 -20.63
CA GLY A 20 -9.83 9.64 -21.78
C GLY A 20 -8.53 8.95 -21.40
N VAL A 21 -8.36 8.52 -20.15
CA VAL A 21 -7.21 7.70 -19.72
C VAL A 21 -7.48 6.25 -20.15
N PRO A 22 -6.65 5.65 -21.02
CA PRO A 22 -6.79 4.24 -21.34
C PRO A 22 -6.70 3.38 -20.09
N ALA A 23 -7.66 2.48 -19.89
CA ALA A 23 -7.77 1.66 -18.69
C ALA A 23 -6.51 0.81 -18.39
N HIS A 24 -5.74 0.43 -19.41
CA HIS A 24 -4.46 -0.27 -19.22
C HIS A 24 -3.41 0.58 -18.49
N LEU A 25 -3.46 1.92 -18.57
CA LEU A 25 -2.53 2.81 -17.87
C LEU A 25 -2.78 2.84 -16.36
N LEU A 26 -3.94 2.39 -15.88
CA LEU A 26 -4.17 2.26 -14.44
C LEU A 26 -3.17 1.29 -13.78
N ARG A 27 -2.60 0.36 -14.56
CA ARG A 27 -1.54 -0.57 -14.11
C ARG A 27 -0.22 0.12 -13.79
N GLU A 28 0.01 1.33 -14.29
CA GLU A 28 1.18 2.13 -13.93
C GLU A 28 1.09 2.70 -12.50
N ILE A 29 -0.10 2.65 -11.88
CA ILE A 29 -0.31 3.08 -10.50
C ILE A 29 0.01 1.91 -9.57
N ASP A 30 1.11 2.02 -8.83
CA ASP A 30 1.55 0.91 -7.96
C ASP A 30 0.60 0.65 -6.78
N LEU A 31 -0.13 1.68 -6.30
CA LEU A 31 -1.00 1.57 -5.12
C LEU A 31 -2.09 2.66 -5.11
N VAL A 32 -3.31 2.31 -4.72
CA VAL A 32 -4.42 3.24 -4.48
C VAL A 32 -4.99 3.04 -3.09
N VAL A 33 -5.24 4.14 -2.38
CA VAL A 33 -5.80 4.14 -1.02
C VAL A 33 -7.16 4.81 -1.04
N PHE A 34 -8.18 4.12 -0.56
CA PHE A 34 -9.55 4.63 -0.46
C PHE A 34 -9.90 4.97 0.99
N PRO A 35 -9.86 6.26 1.38
CA PRO A 35 -10.32 6.67 2.68
C PRO A 35 -11.85 6.55 2.79
N ARG A 36 -12.33 6.27 3.99
CA ARG A 36 -13.74 6.23 4.36
C ARG A 36 -13.99 7.19 5.53
N ARG A 37 -15.23 7.65 5.62
CA ARG A 37 -15.74 8.40 6.76
C ARG A 37 -17.07 7.83 7.19
N THR A 38 -17.15 7.36 8.43
CA THR A 38 -18.35 6.77 9.02
C THR A 38 -18.46 7.28 10.45
N ASP A 39 -19.64 7.75 10.86
CA ASP A 39 -19.90 8.25 12.22
C ASP A 39 -18.89 9.29 12.73
N GLY A 40 -18.38 10.12 11.82
CA GLY A 40 -17.38 11.16 12.11
C GLY A 40 -15.93 10.69 12.01
N ASP A 41 -15.68 9.39 12.18
CA ASP A 41 -14.36 8.77 12.12
C ASP A 41 -13.84 8.67 10.69
N ARG A 42 -12.53 8.89 10.53
CA ARG A 42 -11.81 8.71 9.25
C ARG A 42 -10.87 7.52 9.37
N TYR A 43 -10.95 6.62 8.40
CA TYR A 43 -10.08 5.46 8.30
C TYR A 43 -9.82 5.10 6.84
N VAL A 44 -8.82 4.26 6.58
CA VAL A 44 -8.65 3.67 5.25
C VAL A 44 -9.60 2.49 5.13
N GLY A 45 -10.53 2.52 4.17
CA GLY A 45 -11.46 1.41 3.93
C GLY A 45 -10.81 0.28 3.14
N GLU A 46 -10.10 0.62 2.07
CA GLU A 46 -9.33 -0.35 1.30
C GLU A 46 -8.06 0.25 0.69
N VAL A 47 -7.06 -0.61 0.50
CA VAL A 47 -5.84 -0.36 -0.26
C VAL A 47 -5.78 -1.39 -1.37
N VAL A 48 -5.54 -0.97 -2.60
CA VAL A 48 -5.52 -1.85 -3.77
C VAL A 48 -4.29 -1.63 -4.64
N GLU A 49 -3.94 -2.67 -5.40
CA GLU A 49 -3.05 -2.58 -6.57
C GLU A 49 -3.81 -3.06 -7.81
N PHE A 50 -3.49 -2.47 -8.96
CA PHE A 50 -3.94 -2.96 -10.26
C PHE A 50 -2.97 -4.04 -10.75
N VAL A 51 -3.50 -5.14 -11.29
CA VAL A 51 -2.69 -6.31 -11.70
C VAL A 51 -3.02 -6.72 -13.14
N ASP A 52 -2.08 -7.40 -13.78
CA ASP A 52 -2.23 -7.84 -15.18
C ASP A 52 -3.18 -9.02 -15.32
N ASP A 53 -3.09 -9.98 -14.40
CA ASP A 53 -3.74 -11.27 -14.52
C ASP A 53 -4.85 -11.44 -13.49
N ALA A 54 -5.95 -12.05 -13.93
CA ALA A 54 -6.93 -12.60 -13.04
C ALA A 54 -6.29 -13.70 -12.17
N GLY A 55 -6.63 -13.69 -10.89
CA GLY A 55 -6.28 -14.72 -9.93
C GLY A 55 -7.39 -14.94 -8.92
N PRO A 56 -7.26 -15.96 -8.05
CA PRO A 56 -8.31 -16.35 -7.10
C PRO A 56 -8.67 -15.23 -6.10
N THR A 57 -7.81 -14.23 -5.97
CA THR A 57 -7.95 -13.12 -5.02
C THR A 57 -8.09 -11.77 -5.71
N THR A 58 -8.31 -11.74 -7.02
CA THR A 58 -8.50 -10.51 -7.78
C THR A 58 -9.96 -10.32 -8.13
N THR A 59 -10.43 -9.08 -8.12
CA THR A 59 -11.72 -8.72 -8.72
C THR A 59 -11.49 -8.04 -10.06
N ALA A 60 -12.46 -8.13 -10.96
CA ALA A 60 -12.42 -7.49 -12.26
C ALA A 60 -13.37 -6.28 -12.28
N VAL A 61 -12.93 -5.19 -12.90
CA VAL A 61 -13.81 -4.09 -13.31
C VAL A 61 -13.84 -4.10 -14.83
N GLU A 62 -15.02 -4.27 -15.39
CA GLU A 62 -15.25 -4.27 -16.82
C GLU A 62 -15.48 -2.84 -17.31
N THR A 63 -14.84 -2.49 -18.42
CA THR A 63 -15.05 -1.24 -19.14
C THR A 63 -15.26 -1.57 -20.61
N ASP A 64 -15.81 -0.63 -21.38
CA ASP A 64 -16.04 -0.81 -22.82
C ASP A 64 -14.74 -1.13 -23.61
N ALA A 65 -13.57 -0.77 -23.07
CA ALA A 65 -12.28 -0.94 -23.73
C ALA A 65 -11.48 -2.16 -23.24
N THR A 66 -11.57 -2.52 -21.96
CA THR A 66 -10.77 -3.62 -21.36
C THR A 66 -11.27 -4.02 -19.98
N THR A 67 -10.75 -5.14 -19.47
CA THR A 67 -10.93 -5.56 -18.09
C THR A 67 -9.74 -5.13 -17.25
N VAL A 68 -10.02 -4.46 -16.12
CA VAL A 68 -9.01 -4.06 -15.14
C VAL A 68 -9.09 -5.02 -13.95
N HIS A 69 -8.00 -5.76 -13.68
CA HIS A 69 -7.92 -6.64 -12.52
C HIS A 69 -7.35 -5.89 -11.32
N VAL A 70 -7.95 -6.13 -10.16
CA VAL A 70 -7.70 -5.37 -8.94
C VAL A 70 -7.49 -6.34 -7.79
N ARG A 71 -6.46 -6.07 -6.99
CA ARG A 71 -6.15 -6.84 -5.80
C ARG A 71 -6.24 -5.95 -4.57
N ARG A 72 -7.06 -6.36 -3.61
CA ARG A 72 -7.18 -5.71 -2.29
C ARG A 72 -6.06 -6.16 -1.37
N ILE A 73 -5.16 -5.24 -1.03
CA ILE A 73 -3.99 -5.47 -0.17
C ILE A 73 -4.37 -5.33 1.31
N ALA A 74 -5.19 -4.34 1.63
CA ALA A 74 -5.69 -4.13 2.98
C ALA A 74 -7.15 -3.69 2.94
N THR A 75 -7.99 -4.22 3.83
CA THR A 75 -9.42 -3.87 3.92
C THR A 75 -9.86 -3.72 5.37
N ARG A 76 -10.73 -2.76 5.64
CA ARG A 76 -11.40 -2.55 6.94
C ARG A 76 -12.84 -2.14 6.70
N GLY A 77 -13.71 -2.49 7.65
CA GLY A 77 -15.12 -2.11 7.57
C GLY A 77 -15.84 -2.93 6.49
N PRO A 78 -16.86 -2.39 5.81
CA PRO A 78 -17.69 -3.14 4.86
C PRO A 78 -16.91 -3.72 3.65
N ALA A 79 -15.67 -3.28 3.44
CA ALA A 79 -14.79 -3.81 2.41
C ALA A 79 -14.04 -5.07 2.86
N ALA A 80 -14.03 -5.39 4.15
CA ALA A 80 -13.44 -6.62 4.67
C ALA A 80 -14.32 -7.81 4.25
N ALA A 81 -13.70 -8.82 3.65
CA ALA A 81 -14.40 -10.06 3.28
C ALA A 81 -14.78 -10.91 4.49
N ASP A 82 -14.11 -10.68 5.62
CA ASP A 82 -14.31 -11.38 6.88
C ASP A 82 -15.22 -10.52 7.79
N GLU A 83 -16.34 -11.10 8.23
CA GLU A 83 -17.34 -10.41 9.07
C GLU A 83 -16.82 -10.09 10.49
N GLU A 84 -15.89 -10.87 11.02
CA GLU A 84 -15.25 -10.63 12.32
C GLU A 84 -14.28 -9.44 12.23
N LEU A 85 -13.47 -9.39 11.17
CA LEU A 85 -12.62 -8.21 10.89
C LEU A 85 -13.45 -6.96 10.58
N HIS A 86 -14.58 -7.13 9.89
CA HIS A 86 -15.50 -6.03 9.63
C HIS A 86 -16.02 -5.41 10.94
N SER A 87 -16.49 -6.24 11.88
CA SER A 87 -17.11 -5.81 13.13
C SER A 87 -16.11 -5.30 14.17
N SER A 88 -14.92 -5.89 14.26
CA SER A 88 -13.84 -5.42 15.14
C SER A 88 -13.21 -4.10 14.68
N GLY A 89 -13.38 -3.75 13.41
CA GLY A 89 -12.69 -2.62 12.80
C GLY A 89 -11.19 -2.86 12.62
N GLU A 90 -10.75 -4.12 12.62
CA GLU A 90 -9.38 -4.46 12.27
C GLU A 90 -9.18 -4.46 10.74
N TYR A 91 -7.91 -4.43 10.35
CA TYR A 91 -7.53 -4.54 8.95
C TYR A 91 -7.24 -6.00 8.60
N ALA A 92 -7.94 -6.54 7.61
CA ALA A 92 -7.45 -7.70 6.87
C ALA A 92 -6.31 -7.20 5.98
N VAL A 93 -5.08 -7.67 6.20
CA VAL A 93 -3.90 -7.27 5.42
C VAL A 93 -3.28 -8.51 4.81
N ARG A 94 -3.00 -8.46 3.51
CA ARG A 94 -2.32 -9.56 2.83
C ARG A 94 -0.88 -9.73 3.27
N ASP A 95 -0.40 -10.96 3.10
CA ASP A 95 1.00 -11.28 3.22
C ASP A 95 1.82 -10.51 2.18
N ALA A 96 3.02 -10.11 2.57
CA ALA A 96 3.88 -9.27 1.73
C ALA A 96 4.32 -10.01 0.45
N GLU A 97 4.26 -11.33 0.48
CA GLU A 97 4.54 -12.23 -0.62
C GLU A 97 3.53 -12.12 -1.77
N ASP A 98 2.29 -11.75 -1.45
CA ASP A 98 1.18 -11.67 -2.39
C ASP A 98 0.95 -10.26 -2.97
N VAL A 99 1.84 -9.31 -2.66
CA VAL A 99 1.69 -7.88 -2.98
C VAL A 99 2.74 -7.47 -4.02
N ARG A 100 2.32 -7.21 -5.26
CA ARG A 100 3.21 -6.83 -6.38
C ARG A 100 3.88 -5.48 -6.16
N PHE A 101 3.28 -4.58 -5.38
CA PHE A 101 3.89 -3.29 -5.01
C PHE A 101 5.33 -3.44 -4.50
N PHE A 102 5.64 -4.49 -3.73
CA PHE A 102 7.00 -4.71 -3.23
C PHE A 102 7.99 -5.09 -4.33
N ASP A 103 7.54 -5.82 -5.35
CA ASP A 103 8.36 -6.18 -6.52
C ASP A 103 8.60 -4.94 -7.39
N ALA A 104 7.59 -4.07 -7.51
CA ALA A 104 7.69 -2.80 -8.22
C ALA A 104 8.67 -1.82 -7.53
N VAL A 105 8.68 -1.79 -6.19
CA VAL A 105 9.68 -1.04 -5.40
C VAL A 105 11.07 -1.67 -5.55
N ALA A 106 11.17 -3.00 -5.51
CA ALA A 106 12.42 -3.73 -5.68
C ALA A 106 13.08 -3.39 -7.03
N ALA A 107 12.32 -3.46 -8.13
CA ALA A 107 12.80 -3.12 -9.46
C ALA A 107 13.29 -1.65 -9.55
N ARG A 108 12.51 -0.69 -9.02
CA ARG A 108 12.87 0.74 -9.06
C ARG A 108 14.04 1.13 -8.16
N THR A 109 14.37 0.28 -7.20
CA THR A 109 15.46 0.53 -6.24
C THR A 109 16.67 -0.37 -6.45
N ASP A 110 16.65 -1.22 -7.49
CA ASP A 110 17.67 -2.23 -7.76
C ASP A 110 18.01 -3.10 -6.53
N ARG A 111 16.95 -3.65 -5.91
CA ARG A 111 17.08 -4.49 -4.71
C ARG A 111 16.31 -5.78 -4.89
N ALA A 112 16.76 -6.84 -4.21
CA ALA A 112 16.00 -8.08 -4.15
C ALA A 112 14.63 -7.87 -3.46
N PRO A 113 13.53 -8.44 -3.98
CA PRO A 113 12.19 -8.35 -3.36
C PRO A 113 12.19 -8.73 -1.87
N ALA A 114 12.91 -9.80 -1.50
CA ALA A 114 13.05 -10.22 -0.10
C ALA A 114 13.68 -9.15 0.80
N ALA A 115 14.61 -8.34 0.28
CA ALA A 115 15.20 -7.24 1.03
C ALA A 115 14.19 -6.12 1.29
N VAL A 116 13.36 -5.79 0.28
CA VAL A 116 12.26 -4.81 0.40
C VAL A 116 11.22 -5.27 1.41
N ARG A 117 10.79 -6.54 1.35
CA ARG A 117 9.81 -7.12 2.29
C ARG A 117 10.35 -7.15 3.72
N ARG A 118 11.62 -7.52 3.91
CA ARG A 118 12.29 -7.46 5.22
C ARG A 118 12.35 -6.04 5.77
N GLU A 119 12.63 -5.06 4.92
CA GLU A 119 12.61 -3.65 5.30
C GLU A 119 11.20 -3.18 5.67
N PHE A 120 10.18 -3.57 4.91
CA PHE A 120 8.78 -3.30 5.24
C PHE A 120 8.41 -3.86 6.61
N ALA A 121 8.72 -5.14 6.87
CA ALA A 121 8.46 -5.77 8.16
C ALA A 121 9.17 -5.03 9.32
N ARG A 122 10.42 -4.58 9.11
CA ARG A 122 11.16 -3.76 10.08
C ARG A 122 10.48 -2.42 10.34
N LYS A 123 10.07 -1.71 9.28
CA LYS A 123 9.37 -0.41 9.39
C LYS A 123 8.00 -0.57 10.07
N ARG A 124 7.23 -1.60 9.72
CA ARG A 124 5.94 -1.92 10.35
C ARG A 124 6.08 -2.18 11.85
N ARG A 125 7.08 -2.98 12.26
CA ARG A 125 7.38 -3.20 13.69
C ARG A 125 7.73 -1.89 14.41
N TYR A 126 8.45 -0.99 13.74
CA TYR A 126 8.80 0.31 14.31
C TYR A 126 7.59 1.23 14.47
N VAL A 127 6.75 1.36 13.45
CA VAL A 127 5.50 2.15 13.53
C VAL A 127 4.60 1.63 14.65
N ARG A 128 4.44 0.31 14.78
CA ARG A 128 3.71 -0.32 15.90
C ARG A 128 4.35 -0.08 17.26
N ALA A 129 5.66 0.12 17.33
CA ALA A 129 6.33 0.47 18.57
C ALA A 129 6.09 1.94 18.93
N LEU A 130 6.06 2.85 17.96
CA LEU A 130 5.71 4.25 18.17
C LEU A 130 4.27 4.42 18.66
N ASP A 131 3.34 3.69 18.03
CA ASP A 131 1.93 3.65 18.41
C ASP A 131 1.73 3.13 19.83
N ARG A 132 2.33 1.98 20.18
CA ARG A 132 2.32 1.45 21.56
C ARG A 132 2.99 2.37 22.58
N ALA A 133 3.95 3.19 22.16
CA ALA A 133 4.59 4.19 23.01
C ALA A 133 3.78 5.50 23.10
N GLY A 134 2.61 5.58 22.48
CA GLY A 134 1.73 6.75 22.52
C GLY A 134 2.29 7.97 21.80
N VAL A 135 3.17 7.79 20.81
CA VAL A 135 3.75 8.91 20.06
C VAL A 135 2.72 9.42 19.06
N THR A 136 2.03 10.50 19.42
CA THR A 136 0.98 11.12 18.61
C THR A 136 1.34 12.51 18.11
N ASP A 137 2.34 13.15 18.70
CA ASP A 137 2.83 14.46 18.28
C ASP A 137 3.62 14.39 16.97
N PHE A 138 3.32 15.31 16.04
CA PHE A 138 3.88 15.32 14.70
C PHE A 138 5.40 15.59 14.71
N GLU A 139 5.86 16.57 15.49
CA GLU A 139 7.28 16.93 15.54
C GLU A 139 8.09 15.79 16.15
N ALA A 140 7.63 15.25 17.28
CA ALA A 140 8.25 14.08 17.91
C ALA A 140 8.29 12.85 17.00
N LEU A 141 7.22 12.60 16.22
CA LEU A 141 7.20 11.53 15.22
C LEU A 141 8.23 11.79 14.13
N PHE A 142 8.25 12.99 13.57
CA PHE A 142 9.12 13.36 12.46
C PHE A 142 10.59 13.27 12.87
N GLU A 143 10.96 13.81 14.03
CA GLU A 143 12.32 13.73 14.58
C GLU A 143 12.80 12.28 14.72
N ARG A 144 11.94 11.39 15.25
CA ARG A 144 12.26 9.97 15.42
C ARG A 144 12.46 9.27 14.09
N VAL A 145 11.60 9.53 13.10
CA VAL A 145 11.73 8.98 11.74
C VAL A 145 13.00 9.50 11.05
N ALA A 146 13.27 10.81 11.18
CA ALA A 146 14.45 11.45 10.58
C ALA A 146 15.76 10.99 11.23
N ALA A 147 15.82 10.86 12.55
CA ALA A 147 16.97 10.32 13.28
C ALA A 147 17.30 8.90 12.80
N ARG A 148 16.27 8.06 12.64
CA ARG A 148 16.44 6.68 12.15
C ARG A 148 17.02 6.64 10.72
N ARG A 149 16.61 7.56 9.84
CA ARG A 149 17.16 7.64 8.47
C ARG A 149 18.65 7.97 8.48
N ARG A 150 19.09 8.88 9.36
CA ARG A 150 20.50 9.23 9.52
C ARG A 150 21.33 8.03 9.98
N THR A 151 20.92 7.36 11.06
CA THR A 151 21.63 6.18 11.57
C THR A 151 21.67 5.03 10.56
N ALA A 152 20.60 4.84 9.78
CA ALA A 152 20.56 3.82 8.72
C ALA A 152 21.49 4.13 7.54
N SER A 153 21.87 5.40 7.34
CA SER A 153 22.78 5.84 6.28
C SER A 153 24.24 5.91 6.73
N SER A 154 24.51 5.79 8.04
CA SER A 154 25.85 5.83 8.64
C SER A 154 26.50 4.46 8.82
N VAL A 155 25.85 3.38 8.37
CA VAL A 155 26.42 2.02 8.32
C VAL A 155 26.70 1.75 6.83
N GLU A 156 27.97 1.67 6.40
CA GLU A 156 28.37 2.06 5.02
C GLU A 156 29.60 3.01 4.90
N PRO A 157 30.92 2.65 4.99
CA PRO A 157 31.60 1.48 4.40
C PRO A 157 32.68 0.78 5.29
N ASP A 158 32.88 -0.53 5.10
CA ASP A 158 34.22 -1.13 5.23
C ASP A 158 34.43 -2.10 4.07
N GLY A 159 34.89 -1.53 2.96
CA GLY A 159 35.37 -2.28 1.81
C GLY A 159 36.74 -2.87 2.15
N GLY A 160 36.75 -4.08 2.68
CA GLY A 160 37.96 -4.89 2.81
C GLY A 160 38.51 -5.24 1.42
N GLY A 161 39.50 -4.47 0.95
CA GLY A 161 40.34 -4.85 -0.19
C GLY A 161 41.31 -5.96 0.23
N PRO A 162 41.59 -6.96 -0.64
CA PRO A 162 42.56 -8.00 -0.32
C PRO A 162 44.00 -7.44 -0.41
N ALA A 163 44.83 -7.88 0.53
CA ALA A 163 46.28 -7.69 0.56
C ALA A 163 47.01 -8.69 -0.35
#